data_AF-A0A3G4VQI4-F1
#
_entry.id   AF-A0A3G4VQI4-F1
#
_cell.length_a   1.000
_cell.length_b   1.000
_cell.length_c   1.000
_cell.angle_alpha   90.00
_cell.angle_beta   90.00
_cell.angle_gamma   90.00
#
_symmetry.space_group_name_H-M   'P 1'
#
loop_
_entity.id
_entity.type
_entity.pdbx_description
1 polymer ?
#
loop_
_entity_poly.entity_id
_entity_poly.type
_entity_poly.pdbx_seq_one_letter_code
_entity_poly.pdbx_strand_id
1 'polypeptide(L)'
;MLERKRRKDRAEVTFVLPAGTPPGPVSVVGDFNHWQPGAHVLVPREDGMRAVTVALPRKATHAFRIPRGRRLLVQRRARRRR
;
A
#
# COMPACT_ATOMS: atom_id res chain seq x y z
N MET A 1 3.84 -2.68 7.76
CA MET A 1 2.78 -3.70 7.98
C MET A 1 1.64 -3.45 7.00
N LEU A 2 0.90 -4.48 6.57
CA LEU A 2 -0.23 -4.35 5.64
C LEU A 2 -1.49 -4.92 6.30
N GLU A 3 -2.50 -4.10 6.49
CA GLU A 3 -3.80 -4.54 7.00
C GLU A 3 -4.81 -4.55 5.86
N ARG A 4 -5.79 -5.47 5.90
CA ARG A 4 -6.75 -5.64 4.82
C ARG A 4 -8.15 -5.88 5.37
N LYS A 5 -9.14 -5.16 4.83
CA LYS A 5 -10.56 -5.40 5.06
C LYS A 5 -11.26 -5.69 3.74
N ARG A 6 -11.99 -6.81 3.66
CA ARG A 6 -12.72 -7.20 2.44
C ARG A 6 -14.14 -6.60 2.45
N ARG A 7 -14.55 -5.97 1.34
CA ARG A 7 -15.93 -5.55 1.05
C ARG A 7 -16.49 -6.34 -0.14
N LYS A 8 -17.79 -6.21 -0.43
CA LYS A 8 -18.46 -6.97 -1.50
C LYS A 8 -17.73 -6.82 -2.85
N ASP A 9 -17.34 -5.59 -3.21
CA ASP A 9 -16.78 -5.30 -4.55
C ASP A 9 -15.33 -4.77 -4.55
N ARG A 10 -14.81 -4.38 -3.38
CA ARG A 10 -13.46 -3.80 -3.21
C ARG A 10 -12.73 -4.37 -1.99
N ALA A 11 -11.42 -4.34 -2.02
CA ALA A 11 -10.56 -4.58 -0.86
C ALA A 11 -10.04 -3.23 -0.36
N GLU A 12 -10.28 -2.93 0.91
CA GLU A 12 -9.60 -1.84 1.60
C GLU A 12 -8.25 -2.38 2.07
N VAL A 13 -7.18 -1.75 1.59
CA VAL A 13 -5.81 -2.12 1.91
C VAL A 13 -5.17 -0.94 2.63
N THR A 14 -4.80 -1.14 3.89
CA THR A 14 -4.16 -0.13 4.73
C THR A 14 -2.66 -0.41 4.78
N PHE A 15 -1.87 0.54 4.29
CA PHE A 15 -0.42 0.51 4.38
C PHE A 15 0.01 1.24 5.64
N VAL A 16 0.82 0.60 6.50
CA VAL A 16 1.26 1.15 7.78
C VAL A 16 2.78 1.11 7.89
N LEU A 17 3.40 2.23 8.28
CA LEU A 17 4.84 2.38 8.52
C LEU A 17 5.09 3.16 9.81
N PRO A 18 6.27 3.03 10.45
CA PRO A 18 6.68 3.97 11.49
C PRO A 18 6.71 5.41 10.97
N ALA A 19 6.25 6.37 11.78
CA ALA A 19 6.13 7.78 11.39
C ALA A 19 7.48 8.41 11.00
N GLY A 20 8.55 8.07 11.73
CA GLY A 20 9.89 8.62 11.52
C GLY A 20 10.75 7.94 10.44
N THR A 21 10.33 6.80 9.88
CA THR A 21 11.21 5.98 9.02
C THR A 21 10.54 5.54 7.73
N PRO A 22 10.96 6.05 6.56
CA PRO A 22 11.95 7.11 6.33
C PRO A 22 11.46 8.50 6.77
N PRO A 23 12.37 9.46 7.01
CA PRO A 23 11.99 10.83 7.32
C PRO A 23 11.25 11.48 6.15
N GLY A 24 10.37 12.43 6.47
CA GLY A 24 9.60 13.19 5.49
C GLY A 24 8.35 12.48 4.95
N PRO A 25 7.63 13.13 4.01
CA PRO A 25 6.42 12.60 3.41
C PRO A 25 6.68 11.30 2.66
N VAL A 26 5.85 10.28 2.91
CA VAL A 26 5.92 9.00 2.21
C VAL A 26 4.60 8.74 1.55
N SER A 27 4.64 8.36 0.28
CA SER A 27 3.46 7.93 -0.47
C SER A 27 3.53 6.46 -0.82
N VAL A 28 2.40 5.77 -0.87
CA VAL A 28 2.31 4.51 -1.59
C VAL A 28 2.03 4.81 -3.07
N VAL A 29 2.78 4.17 -3.96
CA VAL A 29 2.55 4.26 -5.40
C VAL A 29 2.29 2.86 -5.96
N GLY A 30 1.54 2.77 -7.04
CA GLY A 30 1.22 1.51 -7.69
C GLY A 30 0.45 1.72 -8.98
N ASP A 31 0.09 0.62 -9.63
CA ASP A 31 -0.74 0.65 -10.83
C ASP A 31 -2.09 1.37 -10.61
N PHE A 32 -2.67 1.23 -9.42
CA PHE A 32 -3.91 1.89 -9.01
C PHE A 32 -3.83 3.43 -8.91
N ASN A 33 -2.64 4.02 -8.93
CA ASN A 33 -2.46 5.47 -8.99
C ASN A 33 -1.46 5.90 -10.07
N HIS A 34 -1.30 5.07 -11.12
CA HIS A 34 -0.37 5.33 -12.24
C HIS A 34 1.07 5.62 -11.79
N TRP A 35 1.50 5.01 -10.68
CA TRP A 35 2.80 5.22 -10.07
C TRP A 35 3.08 6.67 -9.64
N GLN A 36 2.04 7.51 -9.46
CA GLN A 36 2.17 8.92 -9.13
C GLN A 36 2.47 9.12 -7.63
N PRO A 37 3.63 9.68 -7.25
CA PRO A 37 3.90 10.07 -5.87
C PRO A 37 2.97 11.20 -5.42
N GLY A 38 2.67 11.29 -4.12
CA GLY A 38 1.81 12.33 -3.57
C GLY A 38 0.30 12.04 -3.65
N ALA A 39 -0.14 11.12 -4.52
CA ALA A 39 -1.56 10.77 -4.62
C ALA A 39 -2.09 10.02 -3.38
N HIS A 40 -1.24 9.24 -2.72
CA HIS A 40 -1.60 8.47 -1.52
C HIS A 40 -0.51 8.59 -0.45
N VAL A 41 -0.44 9.77 0.19
CA VAL A 41 0.49 10.07 1.28
C VAL A 41 0.06 9.34 2.57
N LEU A 42 1.02 8.73 3.26
CA LEU A 42 0.83 8.15 4.58
C LEU A 42 0.77 9.27 5.62
N VAL A 43 -0.34 9.31 6.36
CA VAL A 43 -0.61 10.33 7.39
C VAL A 43 -0.22 9.78 8.76
N PRO A 44 0.50 10.55 9.60
CA PRO A 44 0.79 10.16 10.98
C PRO A 44 -0.47 9.83 11.78
N ARG A 45 -0.33 8.87 12.70
CA ARG A 45 -1.34 8.43 13.67
C ARG A 45 -0.78 8.58 15.08
N GLU A 46 -1.67 8.59 16.07
CA GLU A 46 -1.31 8.76 17.49
C GLU A 46 -0.47 7.60 18.03
N ASP A 47 -0.52 6.43 17.39
CA ASP A 47 0.23 5.22 17.73
C ASP A 47 1.73 5.25 17.31
N GLY A 48 2.23 6.40 16.86
CA GLY A 48 3.61 6.55 16.36
C GLY A 48 3.83 5.95 14.97
N MET A 49 2.76 5.49 14.31
CA MET A 49 2.77 5.02 12.93
C MET A 49 2.26 6.11 12.00
N ARG A 50 2.32 5.82 10.70
CA ARG A 50 1.63 6.54 9.66
C ARG A 50 0.98 5.54 8.72
N ALA A 51 -0.15 5.92 8.15
CA ALA A 51 -0.88 5.02 7.29
C ALA A 51 -1.68 5.71 6.20
N VAL A 52 -2.05 4.91 5.21
CA VAL A 52 -3.00 5.27 4.15
C VAL A 52 -3.83 4.06 3.77
N THR A 53 -5.12 4.27 3.55
CA THR A 53 -6.05 3.22 3.10
C THR A 53 -6.39 3.44 1.63
N VAL A 54 -6.17 2.42 0.81
CA VAL A 54 -6.49 2.43 -0.62
C VAL A 54 -7.57 1.39 -0.90
N ALA A 55 -8.61 1.78 -1.64
CA ALA A 55 -9.64 0.87 -2.11
C ALA A 55 -9.22 0.28 -3.47
N LEU A 56 -9.01 -1.04 -3.51
CA LEU A 56 -8.56 -1.76 -4.70
C LEU A 56 -9.66 -2.71 -5.21
N PRO A 57 -9.85 -2.82 -6.54
CA PRO A 57 -10.71 -3.84 -7.14
C PRO A 57 -10.31 -5.27 -6.71
N ARG A 58 -11.29 -6.09 -6.29
CA ARG A 58 -11.02 -7.44 -5.75
C ARG A 58 -10.50 -8.46 -6.77
N LYS A 59 -10.73 -8.23 -8.05
CA LYS A 59 -10.43 -9.18 -9.14
C LYS A 59 -9.18 -8.79 -9.94
N ALA A 60 -8.38 -7.85 -9.44
CA ALA A 60 -7.16 -7.39 -10.10
C ALA A 60 -5.93 -7.64 -9.21
N THR A 61 -4.80 -7.89 -9.86
CA THR A 61 -3.49 -7.94 -9.20
C THR A 61 -2.88 -6.55 -9.29
N HIS A 62 -2.48 -6.01 -8.14
CA HIS A 62 -1.91 -4.67 -8.06
C HIS A 62 -0.46 -4.69 -7.62
N ALA A 63 0.39 -4.03 -8.38
CA ALA A 63 1.77 -3.80 -8.02
C ALA A 63 1.86 -2.48 -7.24
N PHE A 64 2.61 -2.48 -6.14
CA PHE A 64 2.84 -1.27 -5.36
C PHE A 64 4.30 -1.14 -4.94
N ARG A 65 4.71 0.09 -4.65
CA ARG A 65 5.98 0.44 -4.05
C ARG A 65 5.74 1.51 -3.00
N ILE A 66 6.44 1.37 -1.88
CA ILE A 66 6.64 2.44 -0.94
C ILE A 66 8.06 2.94 -1.22
N PRO A 67 8.26 4.19 -1.67
CA PRO A 67 9.58 4.78 -1.82
C PRO A 67 10.25 4.84 -0.45
N ARG A 68 11.03 3.81 -0.13
CA ARG A 68 12.21 3.88 0.72
C ARG A 68 13.41 3.84 -0.22
N GLY A 69 14.54 4.41 0.16
CA GLY A 69 15.81 4.31 -0.58
C GLY A 69 16.35 2.89 -0.80
N ARG A 70 15.55 1.82 -0.67
CA ARG A 70 15.89 0.49 -1.15
C ARG A 70 14.64 -0.38 -1.40
N ARG A 71 14.74 -1.12 -2.51
CA ARG A 71 13.77 -2.01 -3.18
C ARG A 71 13.30 -3.16 -2.28
N LEU A 72 11.99 -3.41 -2.19
CA LEU A 72 11.42 -4.63 -1.59
C LEU A 72 10.16 -5.11 -2.33
N LEU A 73 9.88 -6.40 -2.11
CA LEU A 73 9.30 -7.41 -3.01
C LEU A 73 7.78 -7.36 -3.30
N VAL A 74 7.48 -7.98 -4.44
CA VAL A 74 6.21 -8.45 -5.01
C VAL A 74 5.33 -9.26 -4.04
N GLN A 75 4.01 -9.06 -4.05
CA GLN A 75 3.05 -10.07 -3.56
C GLN A 75 2.80 -11.14 -4.63
N ARG A 76 3.37 -12.34 -4.44
CA ARG A 76 2.85 -13.65 -4.92
C ARG A 76 2.00 -14.23 -3.77
N ARG A 77 0.91 -14.98 -3.92
CA ARG A 77 0.43 -15.90 -4.97
C ARG A 77 -1.10 -15.94 -4.99
N ALA A 78 -1.66 -16.34 -6.13
CA ALA A 78 -2.55 -17.51 -6.13
C ALA A 78 -2.13 -18.42 -7.30
N ARG A 79 -1.69 -19.64 -6.97
CA ARG A 79 -1.51 -20.71 -7.96
C ARG A 79 -2.88 -21.03 -8.54
N ARG A 80 -2.98 -21.17 -9.87
CA ARG A 80 -3.77 -22.24 -10.51
C ARG A 80 -3.46 -22.36 -12.01
N ARG A 81 -3.09 -23.58 -12.40
CA ARG A 81 -3.33 -24.35 -13.64
C ARG A 81 -2.11 -25.27 -13.83
N ARG A 82 -2.21 -26.60 -13.95
CA ARG A 82 -3.36 -27.51 -14.11
C ARG A 82 -3.43 -28.48 -12.93
#